data_AF-A0A8B6EJD2-F1
#
_entry.id   AF-A0A8B6EJD2-F1
#
_cell.length_a   1.000
_cell.length_b   1.000
_cell.length_c   1.000
_cell.angle_alpha   90.00
_cell.angle_beta   90.00
_cell.angle_gamma   90.00
#
_symmetry.space_group_name_H-M   'P 1'
#
loop_
_entity.id
_entity.type
_entity.pdbx_description
1 polymer ?
#
loop_
_entity_poly.entity_id
_entity_poly.type
_entity_poly.pdbx_seq_one_letter_code
_entity_poly.pdbx_strand_id
1 'polypeptide(L)'
;MYNTSSLNIDKYNTRSGPITAAKVEKVKRPVISTAGTSEEWAYFESRWSDYVEATKIAGRDKVVQLLECCDEQLRKDLTLSAGVSLTNKPVQEVLAAIKKLAVREENTMVARVTLHNMRQDRDEPVRSFCARLRGQAGVCKFFIQCPTCNTDVNYTDTIIRDVLARVFPIQKSN
;
A
#
# COMPACT_ATOMS: atom_id res chain seq x y z
N MET A 1 29.26 67.10 -46.65
CA MET A 1 28.65 68.21 -45.92
C MET A 1 27.41 67.68 -45.21
N TYR A 2 27.42 67.82 -43.88
CA TYR A 2 26.31 67.74 -42.91
C TYR A 2 25.60 66.41 -42.60
N ASN A 3 25.86 65.99 -41.36
CA ASN A 3 25.19 65.07 -40.45
C ASN A 3 23.89 65.70 -39.88
N THR A 4 22.88 64.87 -39.56
CA THR A 4 22.15 64.75 -38.25
C THR A 4 20.92 63.84 -38.42
N SER A 5 20.83 62.65 -37.78
CA SER A 5 20.20 62.36 -36.45
C SER A 5 18.65 62.47 -36.50
N SER A 6 17.77 61.56 -36.04
CA SER A 6 17.74 60.43 -35.09
C SER A 6 16.43 59.63 -35.40
N LEU A 7 16.25 58.34 -35.07
CA LEU A 7 15.78 57.86 -33.76
C LEU A 7 15.83 56.32 -33.70
N ASN A 8 16.41 55.83 -32.60
CA ASN A 8 16.26 54.47 -32.06
C ASN A 8 14.81 54.18 -31.63
N ILE A 9 14.46 52.88 -31.57
CA ILE A 9 13.75 52.14 -30.49
C ILE A 9 13.56 50.72 -31.06
N ASP A 10 14.49 49.80 -30.76
CA ASP A 10 14.47 48.89 -29.61
C ASP A 10 13.41 47.78 -29.77
N LYS A 11 13.78 46.52 -30.04
CA LYS A 11 14.32 45.50 -29.11
C LYS A 11 13.22 44.48 -28.83
N TYR A 12 13.34 43.25 -29.35
CA TYR A 12 13.06 42.03 -28.57
C TYR A 12 13.95 40.90 -29.13
N ASN A 13 15.23 40.93 -28.76
CA ASN A 13 16.13 39.80 -28.87
C ASN A 13 15.70 38.77 -27.82
N THR A 14 14.93 37.75 -28.22
CA THR A 14 14.54 36.66 -27.34
C THR A 14 15.74 35.75 -27.10
N ARG A 15 16.57 36.15 -26.13
CA ARG A 15 17.53 35.25 -25.48
C ARG A 15 16.73 34.12 -24.82
N SER A 16 16.71 32.95 -25.43
CA SER A 16 16.29 31.70 -24.81
C SER A 16 17.28 31.38 -23.68
N GLY A 17 16.96 31.82 -22.47
CA GLY A 17 17.61 31.32 -21.27
C GLY A 17 17.37 29.81 -21.12
N PRO A 18 18.26 29.08 -20.43
CA PRO A 18 18.07 27.66 -20.22
C PRO A 18 16.74 27.43 -19.50
N ILE A 19 15.89 26.61 -20.11
CA ILE A 19 14.67 26.08 -19.50
C ILE A 19 15.12 25.37 -18.22
N THR A 20 14.85 25.97 -17.07
CA THR A 20 14.94 25.28 -15.79
C THR A 20 13.92 24.15 -15.85
N ALA A 21 14.40 22.93 -16.10
CA ALA A 21 13.60 21.72 -15.97
C ALA A 21 12.91 21.78 -14.61
N ALA A 22 11.58 21.81 -14.62
CA ALA A 22 10.78 21.74 -13.41
C ALA A 22 11.29 20.53 -12.62
N LYS A 23 11.86 20.80 -11.44
CA LYS A 23 12.34 19.76 -10.53
C LYS A 23 11.10 18.98 -10.13
N VAL A 24 10.83 17.88 -10.84
CA VAL A 24 9.75 16.95 -10.49
C VAL A 24 9.92 16.66 -9.00
N GLU A 25 8.88 16.98 -8.22
CA GLU A 25 8.92 16.81 -6.78
C GLU A 25 9.29 15.36 -6.49
N LYS A 26 10.43 15.15 -5.82
CA LYS A 26 10.96 13.80 -5.59
C LYS A 26 9.91 13.05 -4.80
N VAL A 27 9.42 11.94 -5.38
CA VAL A 27 8.44 11.06 -4.72
C VAL A 27 8.92 10.77 -3.31
N LYS A 28 8.10 11.14 -2.32
CA LYS A 28 8.44 10.93 -0.92
C LYS A 28 8.67 9.44 -0.68
N ARG A 29 9.80 9.12 -0.04
CA ARG A 29 10.16 7.74 0.31
C ARG A 29 9.07 7.17 1.23
N PRO A 30 8.51 6.00 0.92
CA PRO A 30 7.56 5.34 1.81
C PRO A 30 8.29 4.90 3.09
N VAL A 31 7.58 4.94 4.22
CA VAL A 31 8.11 4.47 5.50
C VAL A 31 7.22 3.35 6.00
N ILE A 32 7.84 2.32 6.57
CA ILE A 32 7.15 1.22 7.22
C ILE A 32 7.74 0.97 8.62
N SER A 33 6.85 0.79 9.59
CA SER A 33 7.18 0.51 10.98
C SER A 33 6.86 -0.94 11.36
N THR A 34 7.39 -1.37 12.50
CA THR A 34 7.06 -2.68 13.08
C THR A 34 5.59 -2.75 13.48
N ALA A 35 4.99 -3.94 13.39
CA ALA A 35 3.62 -4.25 13.81
C ALA A 35 2.48 -3.51 13.07
N GLY A 36 2.69 -3.17 11.80
CA GLY A 36 1.62 -2.72 10.91
C GLY A 36 0.59 -3.82 10.58
N THR A 37 -0.59 -3.39 10.15
CA THR A 37 -1.68 -4.24 9.65
C THR A 37 -1.38 -4.77 8.24
N SER A 38 -2.14 -5.78 7.82
CA SER A 38 -2.04 -6.29 6.44
C SER A 38 -2.40 -5.24 5.38
N GLU A 39 -3.28 -4.30 5.71
CA GLU A 39 -3.68 -3.17 4.86
C GLU A 39 -2.55 -2.13 4.71
N GLU A 40 -1.88 -1.77 5.81
CA GLU A 40 -0.73 -0.85 5.79
C GLU A 40 0.42 -1.41 4.96
N TRP A 41 0.62 -2.73 5.00
CA TRP A 41 1.58 -3.41 4.12
C TRP A 41 1.21 -3.29 2.65
N ALA A 42 -0.05 -3.55 2.28
CA ALA A 42 -0.49 -3.45 0.89
C ALA A 42 -0.34 -2.01 0.35
N TYR A 43 -0.64 -1.02 1.20
CA TYR A 43 -0.40 0.38 0.87
C TYR A 43 1.08 0.69 0.68
N PHE A 44 1.95 0.21 1.59
CA PHE A 44 3.40 0.34 1.46
C PHE A 44 3.92 -0.30 0.17
N GLU A 45 3.47 -1.50 -0.16
CA GLU A 45 3.91 -2.26 -1.34
C GLU A 45 3.57 -1.51 -2.65
N SER A 46 2.37 -0.94 -2.73
CA SER A 46 1.97 -0.07 -3.85
C SER A 46 2.87 1.17 -3.93
N ARG A 47 3.07 1.88 -2.82
CA ARG A 47 3.88 3.10 -2.77
C ARG A 47 5.36 2.84 -3.07
N TRP A 48 5.87 1.69 -2.64
CA TRP A 48 7.22 1.23 -2.94
C TRP A 48 7.39 0.93 -4.43
N SER A 49 6.40 0.29 -5.06
CA SER A 49 6.41 0.05 -6.51
C SER A 49 6.48 1.36 -7.28
N ASP A 50 5.61 2.32 -6.97
CA ASP A 50 5.61 3.66 -7.59
C ASP A 50 6.95 4.38 -7.40
N TYR A 51 7.53 4.28 -6.19
CA TYR A 51 8.80 4.90 -5.85
C TYR A 51 9.95 4.31 -6.66
N VAL A 52 10.01 2.99 -6.80
CA VAL A 52 11.03 2.30 -7.61
C VAL A 52 10.92 2.70 -9.07
N GLU A 53 9.70 2.77 -9.61
CA GLU A 53 9.45 3.17 -11.00
C GLU A 53 9.86 4.63 -11.25
N ALA A 54 9.47 5.54 -10.36
CA ALA A 54 9.78 6.96 -10.49
C ALA A 54 11.27 7.27 -10.34
N THR A 55 11.98 6.54 -9.47
CA THR A 55 13.40 6.78 -9.19
C THR A 55 14.35 5.96 -10.04
N LYS A 56 13.85 4.95 -10.76
CA LYS A 56 14.62 4.02 -11.61
C LYS A 56 15.79 3.36 -10.85
N ILE A 57 15.65 3.16 -9.54
CA ILE A 57 16.66 2.51 -8.71
C ILE A 57 16.80 1.03 -9.07
N ALA A 58 18.03 0.55 -9.16
CA ALA A 58 18.34 -0.81 -9.61
C ALA A 58 19.42 -1.47 -8.73
N GLY A 59 19.50 -2.80 -8.81
CA GLY A 59 20.56 -3.59 -8.18
C GLY A 59 20.64 -3.39 -6.65
N ARG A 60 21.86 -3.17 -6.16
CA ARG A 60 22.18 -3.02 -4.73
C ARG A 60 21.53 -1.79 -4.12
N ASP A 61 21.41 -0.71 -4.88
CA ASP A 61 20.81 0.54 -4.40
C ASP A 61 19.33 0.36 -4.07
N LYS A 62 18.63 -0.53 -4.79
CA LYS A 62 17.24 -0.88 -4.48
C LYS A 62 17.10 -1.54 -3.10
N VAL A 63 18.04 -2.41 -2.73
CA VAL A 63 18.06 -3.05 -1.39
C VAL A 63 18.38 -2.02 -0.31
N VAL A 64 19.37 -1.16 -0.55
CA VAL A 64 19.73 -0.10 0.41
C VAL A 64 18.55 0.85 0.63
N GLN A 65 17.91 1.32 -0.44
CA GLN A 65 16.73 2.18 -0.35
C GLN A 65 15.56 1.50 0.36
N LEU A 66 15.39 0.18 0.17
CA LEU A 66 14.36 -0.59 0.87
C LEU A 66 14.63 -0.65 2.38
N LEU A 67 15.87 -0.90 2.79
CA LEU A 67 16.26 -0.90 4.21
C LEU A 67 16.11 0.49 4.85
N GLU A 68 16.27 1.56 4.06
CA GLU A 68 16.03 2.93 4.50
C GLU A 68 14.54 3.34 4.53
N CYS A 69 13.64 2.50 4.02
CA CYS A 69 12.19 2.67 4.22
C CYS A 69 11.73 2.10 5.57
N CYS A 70 12.52 1.20 6.18
CA CYS A 70 12.24 0.66 7.51
C CYS A 70 12.57 1.70 8.59
N ASP A 71 11.77 1.76 9.64
CA ASP A 71 12.14 2.49 10.85
C ASP A 71 13.34 1.83 11.57
N GLU A 72 13.92 2.55 12.53
CA GLU A 72 15.12 2.10 13.24
C GLU A 72 14.88 0.79 14.02
N GLN A 73 13.67 0.57 14.52
CA GLN A 73 13.33 -0.62 15.28
C GLN A 73 13.26 -1.85 14.36
N LEU A 74 12.52 -1.75 13.26
CA LEU A 74 12.41 -2.80 12.25
C LEU A 74 13.78 -3.12 11.62
N ARG A 75 14.64 -2.11 11.42
CA ARG A 75 16.00 -2.29 10.91
C ARG A 75 16.90 -3.09 11.88
N LYS A 76 16.79 -2.82 13.18
CA LYS A 76 17.47 -3.61 14.21
C LYS A 76 16.99 -5.06 14.22
N ASP A 77 15.67 -5.26 14.21
CA ASP A 77 15.06 -6.59 14.24
C ASP A 77 15.43 -7.41 12.99
N LEU A 78 15.48 -6.77 11.82
CA LEU A 78 15.96 -7.37 10.56
C LEU A 78 17.43 -7.81 10.66
N THR A 79 18.28 -6.97 11.25
CA THR A 79 19.72 -7.29 11.41
C THR A 79 19.92 -8.45 12.37
N LEU A 80 19.16 -8.48 13.48
CA LEU A 80 19.17 -9.59 14.44
C LEU A 80 18.65 -10.90 13.82
N SER A 81 17.55 -10.83 13.08
CA SER A 81 16.94 -12.02 12.44
C SER A 81 17.78 -12.56 11.28
N ALA A 82 18.53 -11.71 10.57
CA ALA A 82 19.31 -12.13 9.42
C ALA A 82 20.69 -12.68 9.80
N GLY A 83 21.27 -12.23 10.92
CA GLY A 83 22.62 -12.62 11.38
C GLY A 83 23.78 -12.20 10.47
N VAL A 84 23.50 -11.66 9.28
CA VAL A 84 24.45 -11.27 8.23
C VAL A 84 23.91 -10.05 7.47
N SER A 85 24.76 -9.32 6.76
CA SER A 85 24.36 -8.13 5.99
C SER A 85 23.31 -8.47 4.90
N LEU A 86 22.14 -7.83 4.99
CA LEU A 86 21.02 -7.98 4.05
C LEU A 86 21.28 -7.34 2.68
N THR A 87 22.32 -6.52 2.55
CA THR A 87 22.57 -5.73 1.33
C THR A 87 22.99 -6.55 0.10
N ASN A 88 23.39 -7.82 0.31
CA ASN A 88 23.78 -8.73 -0.78
C ASN A 88 22.64 -9.68 -1.21
N LYS A 89 21.49 -9.66 -0.51
CA LYS A 89 20.37 -10.55 -0.79
C LYS A 89 19.48 -10.00 -1.91
N PRO A 90 18.76 -10.86 -2.65
CA PRO A 90 17.79 -10.40 -3.62
C PRO A 90 16.69 -9.58 -2.93
N VAL A 91 16.25 -8.51 -3.58
CA VAL A 91 15.23 -7.58 -3.04
C VAL A 91 13.96 -8.31 -2.59
N GLN A 92 13.56 -9.38 -3.29
CA GLN A 92 12.39 -10.17 -2.95
C GLN A 92 12.52 -10.88 -1.59
N GLU A 93 13.69 -11.43 -1.28
CA GLU A 93 13.95 -12.08 0.01
C GLU A 93 13.95 -11.06 1.14
N VAL A 94 14.55 -9.88 0.90
CA VAL A 94 14.55 -8.78 1.87
C VAL A 94 13.12 -8.28 2.11
N LEU A 95 12.31 -8.12 1.07
CA LEU A 95 10.93 -7.68 1.17
C LEU A 95 10.06 -8.71 1.91
N ALA A 96 10.30 -10.01 1.71
CA ALA A 96 9.64 -11.07 2.47
C ALA A 96 10.04 -11.06 3.97
N ALA A 97 11.32 -10.82 4.27
CA ALA A 97 11.80 -10.69 5.64
C ALA A 97 11.21 -9.46 6.35
N ILE A 98 11.14 -8.31 5.65
CA ILE A 98 10.48 -7.10 6.14
C ILE A 98 9.01 -7.40 6.41
N LYS A 99 8.29 -8.03 5.47
CA LYS A 99 6.88 -8.39 5.66
C LYS A 99 6.65 -9.22 6.92
N LYS A 100 7.52 -10.21 7.17
CA LYS A 100 7.43 -11.10 8.34
C LYS A 100 7.55 -10.37 9.68
N LEU A 101 8.33 -9.30 9.74
CA LEU A 101 8.58 -8.54 10.98
C LEU A 101 7.69 -7.29 11.09
N ALA A 102 7.41 -6.66 9.96
CA ALA A 102 6.58 -5.45 9.88
C ALA A 102 5.10 -5.78 10.01
N VAL A 103 4.63 -6.88 9.41
CA VAL A 103 3.20 -7.23 9.43
C VAL A 103 2.93 -8.17 10.59
N ARG A 104 2.08 -7.72 11.52
CA ARG A 104 1.57 -8.62 12.55
C ARG A 104 0.68 -9.64 11.85
N GLU A 105 0.99 -10.93 11.98
CA GLU A 105 0.12 -11.97 11.44
C GLU A 105 -1.24 -11.90 12.16
N GLU A 106 -2.26 -11.50 11.42
CA GLU A 106 -3.63 -11.39 11.91
C GLU A 106 -4.16 -12.82 12.16
N ASN A 107 -4.59 -13.08 13.38
CA ASN A 107 -5.19 -14.36 13.73
C ASN A 107 -6.52 -14.52 12.98
N THR A 108 -6.53 -15.39 11.98
CA THR A 108 -7.69 -15.63 11.10
C THR A 108 -8.94 -16.01 11.88
N MET A 109 -8.80 -16.76 12.99
CA MET A 109 -9.94 -17.13 13.83
C MET A 109 -10.51 -15.93 14.57
N VAL A 110 -9.65 -15.04 15.08
CA VAL A 110 -10.11 -13.78 15.69
C VAL A 110 -10.81 -12.91 14.65
N ALA A 111 -10.25 -12.79 13.44
CA ALA A 111 -10.87 -12.04 12.35
C ALA A 111 -12.26 -12.59 11.96
N ARG A 112 -12.41 -13.93 11.94
CA ARG A 112 -13.68 -14.62 11.69
C ARG A 112 -14.70 -14.37 12.80
N VAL A 113 -14.29 -14.47 14.06
CA VAL A 113 -15.16 -14.15 15.21
C VAL A 113 -15.60 -12.70 15.16
N THR A 114 -14.69 -11.77 14.86
CA THR A 114 -15.01 -10.35 14.67
C THR A 114 -16.04 -10.17 13.56
N LEU A 115 -15.84 -10.79 12.38
CA LEU A 115 -16.79 -10.72 11.26
C LEU A 115 -18.19 -11.21 11.67
N HIS A 116 -18.28 -12.34 12.36
CA HIS A 116 -19.56 -12.88 12.82
C HIS A 116 -20.25 -12.02 13.88
N ASN A 117 -19.49 -11.21 14.62
CA ASN A 117 -20.01 -10.29 15.64
C ASN A 117 -20.32 -8.88 15.10
N MET A 118 -20.00 -8.58 13.83
CA MET A 118 -20.31 -7.29 13.23
C MET A 118 -21.82 -7.07 13.14
N ARG A 119 -22.26 -5.86 13.47
CA ARG A 119 -23.65 -5.42 13.36
C ARG A 119 -23.70 -4.09 12.63
N GLN A 120 -24.80 -3.86 11.91
CA GLN A 120 -25.09 -2.56 11.31
C GLN A 120 -25.41 -1.57 12.42
N ASP A 121 -24.74 -0.42 12.41
CA ASP A 121 -25.01 0.65 13.36
C ASP A 121 -26.35 1.35 13.03
N ARG A 122 -26.97 2.02 14.01
CA ARG A 122 -28.32 2.62 13.88
C ARG A 122 -28.42 3.62 12.71
N ASP A 123 -27.35 4.36 12.46
CA ASP A 123 -27.29 5.42 11.45
C ASP A 123 -26.44 5.03 10.23
N GLU A 124 -26.06 3.76 10.12
CA GLU A 124 -25.24 3.28 9.01
C GLU A 124 -26.10 2.77 7.85
N PRO A 125 -25.92 3.25 6.61
CA PRO A 125 -26.61 2.69 5.45
C PRO A 125 -26.05 1.29 5.13
N VAL A 126 -26.93 0.39 4.66
CA VAL A 126 -26.58 -1.02 4.35
C VAL A 126 -25.37 -1.13 3.41
N ARG A 127 -25.22 -0.21 2.45
CA ARG A 127 -24.06 -0.19 1.54
C ARG A 127 -22.73 0.00 2.29
N SER A 128 -22.69 0.87 3.28
CA SER A 128 -21.50 1.11 4.11
C SER A 128 -21.20 -0.10 5.00
N PHE A 129 -22.23 -0.72 5.57
CA PHE A 129 -22.09 -1.95 6.33
C PHE A 129 -21.53 -3.11 5.48
N CYS A 130 -22.06 -3.29 4.25
CA CYS A 130 -21.54 -4.26 3.29
C CYS A 130 -20.07 -4.01 2.92
N ALA A 131 -19.64 -2.75 2.80
CA ALA A 131 -18.26 -2.41 2.52
C ALA A 131 -17.33 -2.81 3.67
N ARG A 132 -17.73 -2.54 4.92
CA ARG A 132 -16.99 -2.97 6.12
C ARG A 132 -16.91 -4.49 6.21
N LEU A 133 -18.02 -5.20 5.99
CA LEU A 133 -18.04 -6.67 6.00
C LEU A 133 -17.08 -7.26 4.98
N ARG A 134 -17.01 -6.69 3.77
CA ARG A 134 -16.07 -7.12 2.74
C ARG A 134 -14.62 -6.86 3.13
N GLY A 135 -14.32 -5.70 3.72
CA GLY A 135 -12.98 -5.40 4.25
C GLY A 135 -12.54 -6.44 5.28
N GLN A 136 -13.39 -6.70 6.28
CA GLN A 136 -13.10 -7.69 7.32
C GLN A 136 -13.01 -9.12 6.77
N ALA A 137 -13.84 -9.48 5.80
CA ALA A 137 -13.83 -10.82 5.21
C ALA A 137 -12.56 -11.11 4.40
N GLY A 138 -11.90 -10.08 3.84
CA GLY A 138 -10.61 -10.21 3.17
C GLY A 138 -9.51 -10.78 4.07
N VAL A 139 -9.56 -10.48 5.36
CA VAL A 139 -8.61 -10.95 6.38
C VAL A 139 -8.91 -12.39 6.85
N CYS A 140 -10.17 -12.84 6.70
CA CYS A 140 -10.64 -14.11 7.27
C CYS A 140 -10.16 -15.37 6.52
N LYS A 141 -9.56 -15.22 5.33
CA LYS A 141 -9.06 -16.30 4.47
C LYS A 141 -10.07 -17.45 4.33
N PHE A 142 -11.26 -17.20 3.78
CA PHE A 142 -12.30 -18.22 3.57
C PHE A 142 -12.06 -19.06 2.30
N PHE A 143 -10.94 -19.78 2.32
CA PHE A 143 -10.57 -20.74 1.29
C PHE A 143 -10.50 -22.13 1.89
N ILE A 144 -10.98 -23.12 1.14
CA ILE A 144 -10.82 -24.53 1.48
C ILE A 144 -10.38 -25.27 0.22
N GLN A 145 -9.36 -26.13 0.35
CA GLN A 145 -8.97 -27.02 -0.72
C GLN A 145 -9.94 -28.18 -0.78
N CYS A 146 -10.52 -28.40 -1.96
CA CYS A 146 -11.33 -29.58 -2.19
C CYS A 146 -10.41 -30.82 -2.17
N PRO A 147 -10.64 -31.79 -1.27
CA PRO A 147 -9.76 -32.96 -1.12
C PRO A 147 -9.77 -33.87 -2.35
N THR A 148 -10.79 -33.76 -3.21
CA THR A 148 -10.97 -34.66 -4.37
C THR A 148 -10.38 -34.10 -5.67
N CYS A 149 -10.47 -32.78 -5.89
CA CYS A 149 -10.04 -32.15 -7.14
C CYS A 149 -8.95 -31.08 -6.96
N ASN A 150 -8.42 -30.94 -5.74
CA ASN A 150 -7.35 -29.99 -5.40
C ASN A 150 -7.61 -28.55 -5.85
N THR A 151 -8.90 -28.19 -5.95
CA THR A 151 -9.35 -26.86 -6.36
C THR A 151 -9.62 -26.03 -5.11
N ASP A 152 -9.10 -24.80 -5.07
CA ASP A 152 -9.37 -23.85 -4.01
C ASP A 152 -10.80 -23.30 -4.13
N VAL A 153 -11.64 -23.58 -3.15
CA VAL A 153 -13.01 -23.08 -3.08
C VAL A 153 -13.05 -21.86 -2.17
N ASN A 154 -13.34 -20.69 -2.75
CA ASN A 154 -13.58 -19.46 -2.02
C ASN A 154 -15.08 -19.36 -1.66
N TYR A 155 -15.38 -19.27 -0.37
CA TYR A 155 -16.76 -19.15 0.12
C TYR A 155 -17.03 -17.85 0.89
N THR A 156 -16.17 -16.85 0.69
CA THR A 156 -16.29 -15.51 1.30
C THR A 156 -17.68 -14.90 1.11
N ASP A 157 -18.20 -14.89 -0.13
CA ASP A 157 -19.51 -14.30 -0.44
C ASP A 157 -20.68 -15.02 0.23
N THR A 158 -20.54 -16.31 0.52
CA THR A 158 -21.56 -17.08 1.24
C THR A 158 -21.59 -16.66 2.71
N ILE A 159 -20.42 -16.45 3.33
CA ILE A 159 -20.33 -15.98 4.72
C ILE A 159 -20.83 -14.54 4.85
N ILE A 160 -20.48 -13.65 3.91
CA ILE A 160 -20.97 -12.27 3.92
C ILE A 160 -22.51 -12.25 3.86
N ARG A 161 -23.11 -13.09 3.01
CA ARG A 161 -24.58 -13.23 2.93
C ARG A 161 -25.19 -13.72 4.25
N ASP A 162 -24.56 -14.70 4.91
CA ASP A 162 -25.04 -15.20 6.22
C ASP A 162 -25.02 -14.10 7.29
N VAL A 163 -23.91 -13.35 7.39
CA VAL A 163 -23.80 -12.24 8.37
C VAL A 163 -24.80 -11.12 8.04
N LEU A 164 -24.98 -10.78 6.77
CA LEU A 164 -25.98 -9.80 6.34
C LEU A 164 -27.42 -10.23 6.71
N ALA A 165 -27.76 -11.51 6.52
CA ALA A 165 -29.09 -12.03 6.82
C ALA A 165 -29.42 -11.98 8.33
N ARG A 166 -28.42 -12.14 9.21
CA ARG A 166 -28.61 -12.05 10.67
C ARG A 166 -28.92 -10.64 11.17
N VAL A 167 -28.44 -9.62 10.44
CA VAL A 167 -28.54 -8.22 10.85
C VAL A 167 -29.80 -7.57 10.28
N PHE A 168 -30.34 -8.07 9.18
CA PHE A 168 -31.61 -7.59 8.65
C PHE A 168 -32.74 -7.97 9.63
N PRO A 169 -33.35 -7.00 10.35
CA PRO A 169 -34.59 -7.32 11.02
C PRO A 169 -35.58 -7.74 9.93
N ILE A 170 -36.25 -8.87 10.15
CA ILE A 170 -37.49 -9.19 9.45
C ILE A 170 -38.32 -7.92 9.53
N GLN A 171 -38.44 -7.20 8.42
CA GLN A 171 -39.35 -6.07 8.31
C GLN A 171 -40.72 -6.70 8.56
N LYS A 172 -41.23 -6.59 9.79
CA LYS A 172 -42.61 -6.95 10.07
C LYS A 172 -43.42 -6.03 9.16
N SER A 173 -44.02 -6.61 8.14
CA SER A 173 -45.06 -5.95 7.36
C SER A 173 -46.12 -5.48 8.34
N ASN A 174 -46.21 -4.17 8.54
CA ASN A 174 -47.43 -3.56 9.05
C ASN A 174 -48.52 -3.67 7.97
#